data_AF-A0A1R1JR38-F1
#
_entry.id   AF-A0A1R1JR38-F1
#
_cell.length_a   1.000
_cell.length_b   1.000
_cell.length_c   1.000
_cell.angle_alpha   90.00
_cell.angle_beta   90.00
_cell.angle_gamma   90.00
#
_symmetry.space_group_name_H-M   'P 1'
#
loop_
_entity.id
_entity.type
_entity.pdbx_description
1 polymer ?
#
loop_
_entity_poly.entity_id
_entity_poly.type
_entity_poly.pdbx_seq_one_letter_code
_entity_poly.pdbx_strand_id
1 'polypeptide(L)'
;MRAQILEAAKQVLAAEGAEALTFDRVLAGTDLSKGGIQYHFRTKQALMDGLFDQLMEEFSALLHETLAAAPAGPAQRIRVYIQVVSLAAESTIAAREAMALLMADPKYQAIHTALVDDFCRPDAVAADLSLTCRFAVEGLWQAQVLLRAPQPEVVARVRNCLLGLLDRATEPAASRRAPPR
;
A
#
# COMPACT_ATOMS: atom_id res chain seq x y z
N MET A 1 12.84 -22.01 4.82
CA MET A 1 13.63 -21.70 3.61
C MET A 1 12.94 -20.70 2.67
N ARG A 2 11.80 -21.01 2.03
CA ARG A 2 11.11 -20.04 1.14
C ARG A 2 10.90 -18.65 1.77
N ALA A 3 10.38 -18.59 3.00
CA ALA A 3 10.17 -17.32 3.71
C ALA A 3 11.47 -16.56 4.00
N GLN A 4 12.57 -17.26 4.32
CA GLN A 4 13.89 -16.63 4.55
C GLN A 4 14.47 -16.05 3.25
N ILE A 5 14.25 -16.73 2.12
CA ILE A 5 14.65 -16.23 0.80
C ILE A 5 13.88 -14.95 0.47
N LEU A 6 12.57 -14.96 0.68
CA LEU A 6 11.74 -13.79 0.44
C LEU A 6 12.17 -12.63 1.32
N GLU A 7 12.37 -12.84 2.63
CA GLU A 7 12.83 -11.78 3.53
C GLU A 7 14.18 -11.18 3.11
N ALA A 8 15.16 -12.00 2.78
CA ALA A 8 16.45 -11.50 2.26
C ALA A 8 16.27 -10.71 0.95
N ALA A 9 15.38 -11.17 0.06
CA ALA A 9 15.07 -10.51 -1.19
C ALA A 9 14.34 -9.17 -0.98
N LYS A 10 13.45 -9.05 0.01
CA LYS A 10 12.80 -7.79 0.41
C LYS A 10 13.84 -6.73 0.77
N GLN A 11 14.87 -7.11 1.53
CA GLN A 11 15.94 -6.19 1.93
C GLN A 11 16.75 -5.68 0.74
N VAL A 12 17.14 -6.57 -0.18
CA VAL A 12 17.84 -6.18 -1.41
C VAL A 12 16.97 -5.23 -2.24
N LEU A 13 15.69 -5.57 -2.39
CA LEU A 13 14.74 -4.80 -3.19
C LEU A 13 14.50 -3.39 -2.61
N ALA A 14 14.32 -3.28 -1.30
CA ALA A 14 14.10 -2.00 -0.61
C ALA A 14 15.36 -1.10 -0.57
N ALA A 15 16.55 -1.70 -0.60
CA ALA A 15 17.82 -0.98 -0.54
C ALA A 15 18.36 -0.58 -1.92
N GLU A 16 18.26 -1.47 -2.91
CA GLU A 16 18.97 -1.37 -4.20
C GLU A 16 18.04 -1.45 -5.41
N GLY A 17 16.75 -1.73 -5.21
CA GLY A 17 15.76 -1.81 -6.27
C GLY A 17 15.75 -3.15 -7.04
N ALA A 18 14.81 -3.26 -7.97
CA ALA A 18 14.52 -4.52 -8.67
C ALA A 18 15.66 -4.98 -9.59
N GLU A 19 16.48 -4.07 -10.13
CA GLU A 19 17.60 -4.43 -11.00
C GLU A 19 18.67 -5.25 -10.25
N ALA A 20 19.01 -4.82 -9.02
CA ALA A 20 20.00 -5.46 -8.17
C ALA A 20 19.56 -6.83 -7.62
N LEU A 21 18.27 -7.16 -7.70
CA LEU A 21 17.73 -8.42 -7.21
C LEU A 21 18.25 -9.60 -8.06
N THR A 22 19.25 -10.30 -7.53
CA THR A 22 19.84 -11.51 -8.10
C THR A 22 20.00 -12.57 -7.02
N PHE A 23 20.06 -13.85 -7.39
CA PHE A 23 20.24 -14.91 -6.39
C PHE A 23 21.53 -14.73 -5.61
N ASP A 24 22.63 -14.35 -6.26
CA ASP A 24 23.90 -14.15 -5.55
C ASP A 24 23.81 -12.97 -4.55
N ARG A 25 23.05 -11.90 -4.87
CA ARG A 25 22.77 -10.81 -3.91
C ARG A 25 21.84 -11.23 -2.77
N VAL A 26 20.80 -12.01 -3.06
CA VAL A 26 19.85 -12.51 -2.05
C VAL A 26 20.54 -13.48 -1.09
N LEU A 27 21.46 -14.30 -1.60
CA LEU A 27 22.22 -15.24 -0.78
C LEU A 27 23.33 -14.56 0.02
N ALA A 28 23.76 -13.35 -0.37
CA ALA A 28 24.81 -12.62 0.32
C ALA A 28 24.38 -12.30 1.76
N GLY A 29 25.11 -12.83 2.74
CA GLY A 29 24.79 -12.66 4.16
C GLY A 29 23.74 -13.65 4.70
N THR A 30 23.40 -14.70 3.94
CA THR A 30 22.56 -15.80 4.40
C THR A 30 23.33 -17.12 4.38
N ASP A 31 22.95 -18.08 5.23
CA ASP A 31 23.50 -19.45 5.20
C ASP A 31 22.84 -20.34 4.12
N LEU A 32 22.08 -19.73 3.20
CA LEU A 32 21.34 -20.44 2.17
C LEU A 32 22.25 -20.80 0.99
N SER A 33 21.96 -21.90 0.31
CA SER A 33 22.73 -22.34 -0.86
C SER A 33 22.06 -21.97 -2.18
N LYS A 34 22.85 -21.90 -3.25
CA LYS A 34 22.36 -21.68 -4.62
C LYS A 34 21.37 -22.76 -5.07
N GLY A 35 21.65 -24.03 -4.75
CA GLY A 35 20.71 -25.13 -5.04
C GLY A 35 19.40 -24.99 -4.26
N GLY A 36 19.45 -24.49 -3.04
CA GLY A 36 18.28 -24.30 -2.20
C GLY A 36 17.36 -23.16 -2.63
N ILE A 37 17.91 -22.02 -3.06
CA ILE A 37 17.11 -20.95 -3.66
C ILE A 37 16.52 -21.38 -5.01
N GLN A 38 17.29 -22.07 -5.85
CA GLN A 38 16.84 -22.56 -7.16
C GLN A 38 15.74 -23.63 -7.07
N TYR A 39 15.70 -24.39 -5.97
CA TYR A 39 14.61 -25.32 -5.70
C TYR A 39 13.25 -24.59 -5.56
N HIS A 40 13.24 -23.44 -4.89
CA HIS A 40 12.03 -22.65 -4.66
C HIS A 40 11.73 -21.64 -5.77
N PHE A 41 12.76 -21.01 -6.33
CA PHE A 41 12.66 -19.97 -7.34
C PHE A 41 13.63 -20.26 -8.47
N ARG A 42 13.11 -20.72 -9.62
CA ARG A 42 13.95 -21.08 -10.77
C ARG A 42 14.52 -19.86 -11.50
N THR A 43 13.85 -18.72 -11.41
CA THR A 43 14.21 -17.48 -12.11
C THR A 43 14.08 -16.27 -11.19
N LYS A 44 14.77 -15.17 -11.52
CA LYS A 44 14.56 -13.87 -10.88
C LYS A 44 13.09 -13.47 -10.93
N GLN A 45 12.43 -13.71 -12.06
CA GLN A 45 11.02 -13.38 -12.23
C GLN A 45 10.12 -14.14 -11.26
N ALA A 46 10.34 -15.45 -11.06
CA ALA A 46 9.58 -16.24 -10.11
C ALA A 46 9.77 -15.77 -8.66
N LEU A 47 10.96 -15.26 -8.32
CA LEU A 47 11.21 -14.63 -7.02
C LEU A 47 10.44 -13.31 -6.87
N MET A 48 10.46 -12.45 -7.89
CA MET A 48 9.69 -11.19 -7.89
C MET A 48 8.19 -11.43 -7.80
N ASP A 49 7.67 -12.43 -8.53
CA ASP A 49 6.26 -12.82 -8.46
C ASP A 49 5.91 -13.28 -7.04
N GLY A 50 6.75 -14.12 -6.43
CA GLY A 50 6.54 -14.57 -5.05
C GLY A 50 6.62 -13.45 -4.01
N LEU A 51 7.45 -12.42 -4.21
CA LEU A 51 7.49 -11.22 -3.37
C LEU A 51 6.21 -10.40 -3.52
N PHE A 52 5.79 -10.15 -4.76
CA PHE A 52 4.60 -9.37 -5.04
C PHE A 52 3.32 -10.06 -4.55
N ASP A 53 3.20 -11.38 -4.72
CA ASP A 53 2.08 -12.16 -4.20
C ASP A 53 1.97 -12.02 -2.68
N GLN A 54 3.09 -12.17 -1.96
CA GLN A 54 3.13 -12.01 -0.51
C GLN A 54 2.74 -10.57 -0.10
N LEU A 55 3.27 -9.57 -0.79
CA LEU A 55 2.94 -8.16 -0.52
C LEU A 55 1.45 -7.86 -0.73
N MET A 56 0.85 -8.38 -1.80
CA MET A 56 -0.58 -8.19 -2.09
C MET A 56 -1.47 -8.96 -1.12
N GLU A 57 -1.06 -10.15 -0.69
CA GLU A 57 -1.76 -10.91 0.35
C GLU A 57 -1.76 -10.15 1.68
N GLU A 58 -0.59 -9.68 2.13
CA GLU A 58 -0.44 -8.87 3.35
C GLU A 58 -1.26 -7.57 3.27
N PHE A 59 -1.21 -6.86 2.14
CA PHE A 59 -1.96 -5.63 1.94
C PHE A 59 -3.48 -5.86 1.92
N SER A 60 -3.95 -6.89 1.20
CA SER A 60 -5.36 -7.25 1.14
C SER A 60 -5.88 -7.67 2.52
N ALA A 61 -5.13 -8.48 3.26
CA ALA A 61 -5.48 -8.89 4.61
C ALA A 61 -5.64 -7.68 5.52
N LEU A 62 -4.67 -6.77 5.53
CA LEU A 62 -4.71 -5.55 6.35
C LEU A 62 -5.93 -4.67 6.02
N LEU A 63 -6.26 -4.50 4.75
CA LEU A 63 -7.46 -3.75 4.32
C LEU A 63 -8.75 -4.40 4.84
N HIS A 64 -8.88 -5.72 4.69
CA HIS A 64 -10.10 -6.44 5.10
C HIS A 64 -10.24 -6.56 6.61
N GLU A 65 -9.14 -6.78 7.34
CA GLU A 65 -9.13 -6.78 8.81
C GLU A 65 -9.50 -5.41 9.38
N THR A 66 -8.93 -4.35 8.81
CA THR A 66 -9.25 -2.98 9.22
C THR A 66 -10.70 -2.64 8.91
N LEU A 67 -11.21 -3.07 7.75
CA LEU A 67 -12.62 -2.89 7.38
C LEU A 67 -13.56 -3.64 8.33
N ALA A 68 -13.24 -4.88 8.71
CA ALA A 68 -14.02 -5.67 9.63
C ALA A 68 -14.07 -5.08 11.05
N ALA A 69 -12.99 -4.42 11.48
CA ALA A 69 -12.91 -3.73 12.76
C ALA A 69 -13.52 -2.32 12.76
N ALA A 70 -13.70 -1.71 11.58
CA ALA A 70 -14.22 -0.37 11.44
C ALA A 70 -15.73 -0.30 11.71
N PRO A 71 -16.24 0.73 12.41
CA PRO A 71 -17.67 0.96 12.53
C PRO A 71 -18.34 1.07 11.16
N ALA A 72 -19.51 0.44 11.02
CA ALA A 72 -20.32 0.58 9.83
C ALA A 72 -20.76 2.04 9.65
N GLY A 73 -20.75 2.51 8.40
CA GLY A 73 -21.11 3.89 8.10
C GLY A 73 -20.87 4.26 6.64
N PRO A 74 -21.17 5.51 6.26
CA PRO A 74 -20.94 5.97 4.90
C PRO A 74 -19.45 6.16 4.61
N ALA A 75 -19.05 5.94 3.35
CA ALA A 75 -17.67 6.03 2.87
C ALA A 75 -16.71 5.08 3.60
N GLN A 76 -17.18 3.97 4.18
CA GLN A 76 -16.39 3.09 5.04
C GLN A 76 -15.14 2.56 4.34
N ARG A 77 -15.27 2.10 3.09
CA ARG A 77 -14.17 1.53 2.30
C ARG A 77 -13.06 2.54 2.05
N ILE A 78 -13.41 3.73 1.56
CA ILE A 78 -12.41 4.77 1.29
C ILE A 78 -11.79 5.31 2.58
N ARG A 79 -12.54 5.38 3.69
CA ARG A 79 -11.99 5.73 5.02
C ARG A 79 -10.92 4.73 5.47
N VAL A 80 -11.21 3.44 5.36
CA VAL A 80 -10.27 2.37 5.69
C VAL A 80 -9.03 2.44 4.80
N TYR A 81 -9.23 2.64 3.49
CA TYR A 81 -8.12 2.78 2.54
C TYR A 81 -7.21 3.96 2.91
N ILE A 82 -7.78 5.13 3.23
CA ILE A 82 -7.02 6.30 3.70
C ILE A 82 -6.20 5.96 4.95
N GLN A 83 -6.79 5.27 5.92
CA GLN A 83 -6.11 4.90 7.16
C GLN A 83 -4.93 3.96 6.89
N VAL A 84 -5.16 2.88 6.15
CA VAL A 84 -4.14 1.87 5.86
C VAL A 84 -2.99 2.45 5.05
N VAL A 85 -3.28 3.15 3.94
CA VAL A 85 -2.22 3.64 3.03
C VAL A 85 -1.38 4.76 3.66
N SER A 86 -2.00 5.64 4.46
CA SER A 86 -1.26 6.69 5.17
C SER A 86 -0.34 6.15 6.27
N LEU A 87 -0.70 5.03 6.91
CA LEU A 87 0.11 4.36 7.93
C LEU A 87 1.15 3.41 7.35
N ALA A 88 0.85 2.74 6.23
CA ALA A 88 1.79 1.85 5.53
C ALA A 88 3.09 2.56 5.17
N ALA A 89 3.04 3.88 5.01
CA ALA A 89 4.19 4.70 4.72
C ALA A 89 5.07 5.05 5.94
N GLU A 90 4.69 4.65 7.16
CA GLU A 90 5.56 4.73 8.34
C GLU A 90 6.63 3.62 8.32
N SER A 91 6.37 2.49 7.63
CA SER A 91 7.35 1.43 7.36
C SER A 91 8.09 1.71 6.05
N THR A 92 9.22 2.41 6.15
CA THR A 92 10.01 2.82 4.98
C THR A 92 10.49 1.64 4.11
N ILE A 93 10.77 0.47 4.70
CA ILE A 93 11.26 -0.71 3.96
C ILE A 93 10.14 -1.31 3.10
N ALA A 94 8.99 -1.65 3.70
CA ALA A 94 7.87 -2.25 2.99
C ALA A 94 7.32 -1.32 1.89
N ALA A 95 7.28 -0.01 2.15
CA ALA A 95 6.84 0.97 1.17
C ALA A 95 7.83 1.08 -0.02
N ARG A 96 9.15 1.01 0.22
CA ARG A 96 10.17 0.98 -0.84
C ARG A 96 10.13 -0.33 -1.63
N GLU A 97 9.95 -1.46 -0.97
CA GLU A 97 9.77 -2.77 -1.60
C GLU A 97 8.57 -2.74 -2.56
N ALA A 98 7.41 -2.30 -2.07
CA ALA A 98 6.19 -2.18 -2.86
C ALA A 98 6.40 -1.26 -4.09
N MET A 99 7.02 -0.10 -3.89
CA MET A 99 7.34 0.82 -4.98
C MET A 99 8.28 0.18 -6.01
N ALA A 100 9.34 -0.50 -5.57
CA ALA A 100 10.28 -1.14 -6.46
C ALA A 100 9.61 -2.22 -7.32
N LEU A 101 8.69 -3.02 -6.76
CA LEU A 101 7.91 -4.00 -7.52
C LEU A 101 6.97 -3.31 -8.51
N LEU A 102 6.18 -2.33 -8.06
CA LEU A 102 5.24 -1.60 -8.93
C LEU A 102 5.94 -0.92 -10.12
N MET A 103 7.18 -0.46 -9.94
CA MET A 103 7.97 0.15 -11.01
C MET A 103 8.67 -0.85 -11.91
N ALA A 104 8.85 -2.10 -11.48
CA ALA A 104 9.63 -3.08 -12.21
C ALA A 104 8.88 -3.72 -13.39
N ASP A 105 7.56 -3.87 -13.31
CA ASP A 105 6.76 -4.54 -14.34
C ASP A 105 5.31 -4.00 -14.36
N PRO A 106 4.78 -3.56 -15.51
CA PRO A 106 3.38 -3.13 -15.65
C PRO A 106 2.35 -4.14 -15.16
N LYS A 107 2.67 -5.44 -15.14
CA LYS A 107 1.75 -6.46 -14.63
C LYS A 107 1.42 -6.25 -13.14
N TYR A 108 2.40 -5.82 -12.34
CA TYR A 108 2.21 -5.59 -10.91
C TYR A 108 1.32 -4.37 -10.67
N GLN A 109 1.46 -3.34 -11.52
CA GLN A 109 0.57 -2.18 -11.52
C GLN A 109 -0.87 -2.61 -11.84
N ALA A 110 -1.08 -3.44 -12.86
CA ALA A 110 -2.41 -3.91 -13.23
C ALA A 110 -3.09 -4.71 -12.10
N ILE A 111 -2.35 -5.60 -11.43
CA ILE A 111 -2.88 -6.38 -10.29
C ILE A 111 -3.21 -5.47 -9.11
N HIS A 112 -2.30 -4.57 -8.75
CA HIS A 112 -2.52 -3.61 -7.67
C HIS A 112 -3.72 -2.70 -7.96
N THR A 113 -3.82 -2.15 -9.17
CA THR A 113 -4.96 -1.32 -9.57
C THR A 113 -6.27 -2.08 -9.49
N ALA A 114 -6.33 -3.32 -9.97
CA ALA A 114 -7.54 -4.14 -9.90
C ALA A 114 -7.97 -4.41 -8.43
N LEU A 115 -7.02 -4.71 -7.55
CA LEU A 115 -7.27 -4.91 -6.13
C LEU A 115 -7.82 -3.64 -5.47
N VAL A 116 -7.19 -2.50 -5.71
CA VAL A 116 -7.61 -1.23 -5.11
C VAL A 116 -8.97 -0.77 -5.67
N ASP A 117 -9.21 -0.94 -6.97
CA ASP A 117 -10.49 -0.62 -7.61
C ASP A 117 -11.63 -1.45 -7.03
N ASP A 118 -11.42 -2.75 -6.79
CA ASP A 118 -12.40 -3.62 -6.17
C ASP A 118 -12.66 -3.23 -4.71
N PHE A 119 -11.60 -2.99 -3.93
CA PHE A 119 -11.72 -2.60 -2.53
C PHE A 119 -12.41 -1.25 -2.35
N CYS A 120 -12.02 -0.24 -3.14
CA CYS A 120 -12.49 1.15 -3.06
C CYS A 120 -13.75 1.45 -3.88
N ARG A 121 -14.52 0.42 -4.29
CA ARG A 121 -15.82 0.67 -4.91
C ARG A 121 -16.65 1.63 -4.05
N PRO A 122 -17.20 2.72 -4.61
CA PRO A 122 -17.86 3.76 -3.82
C PRO A 122 -19.00 3.22 -2.95
N ASP A 123 -18.99 3.59 -1.68
CA ASP A 123 -19.99 3.21 -0.69
C ASP A 123 -20.60 4.44 -0.02
N ALA A 124 -21.85 4.79 -0.39
CA ALA A 124 -22.59 5.91 0.18
C ALA A 124 -21.83 7.26 0.17
N VAL A 125 -21.00 7.50 -0.86
CA VAL A 125 -20.30 8.76 -1.13
C VAL A 125 -20.20 8.99 -2.64
N ALA A 126 -20.11 10.25 -3.07
CA ALA A 126 -19.91 10.58 -4.47
C ALA A 126 -18.60 9.99 -5.01
N ALA A 127 -18.65 9.40 -6.21
CA ALA A 127 -17.52 8.72 -6.83
C ALA A 127 -16.30 9.66 -7.00
N ASP A 128 -16.52 10.90 -7.45
CA ASP A 128 -15.46 11.88 -7.65
C ASP A 128 -14.73 12.23 -6.34
N LEU A 129 -15.48 12.34 -5.23
CA LEU A 129 -14.88 12.57 -3.92
C LEU A 129 -14.08 11.37 -3.44
N SER A 130 -14.60 10.15 -3.64
CA SER A 130 -13.88 8.91 -3.34
C SER A 130 -12.55 8.83 -4.10
N LEU A 131 -12.58 9.09 -5.42
CA LEU A 131 -11.39 9.13 -6.27
C LEU A 131 -10.41 10.22 -5.85
N THR A 132 -10.91 11.40 -5.50
CA THR A 132 -10.08 12.53 -5.01
C THR A 132 -9.33 12.13 -3.75
N CYS A 133 -10.04 11.54 -2.77
CA CYS A 133 -9.45 11.07 -1.53
C CYS A 133 -8.43 9.94 -1.77
N ARG A 134 -8.75 9.00 -2.67
CA ARG A 134 -7.85 7.89 -3.05
C ARG A 134 -6.55 8.40 -3.64
N PHE A 135 -6.61 9.23 -4.69
CA PHE A 135 -5.41 9.73 -5.34
C PHE A 135 -4.59 10.63 -4.41
N ALA A 136 -5.24 11.38 -3.51
CA ALA A 136 -4.53 12.19 -2.52
C ALA A 136 -3.74 11.35 -1.52
N VAL A 137 -4.29 10.22 -1.02
CA VAL A 137 -3.57 9.34 -0.09
C VAL A 137 -2.49 8.51 -0.80
N GLU A 138 -2.74 8.06 -2.03
CA GLU A 138 -1.72 7.40 -2.87
C GLU A 138 -0.55 8.35 -3.16
N GLY A 139 -0.84 9.62 -3.47
CA GLY A 139 0.19 10.66 -3.65
C GLY A 139 1.00 10.94 -2.39
N LEU A 140 0.36 10.88 -1.20
CA LEU A 140 1.06 10.99 0.08
C LEU A 140 2.02 9.81 0.30
N TRP A 141 1.57 8.58 0.04
CA TRP A 141 2.40 7.38 0.12
C TRP A 141 3.58 7.45 -0.86
N GLN A 142 3.36 7.89 -2.11
CA GLN A 142 4.42 8.10 -3.10
C GLN A 142 5.43 9.16 -2.66
N ALA A 143 4.96 10.29 -2.11
CA ALA A 143 5.84 11.34 -1.59
C ALA A 143 6.71 10.83 -0.42
N GLN A 144 6.20 9.93 0.41
CA GLN A 144 6.97 9.31 1.49
C GLN A 144 8.08 8.40 0.98
N VAL A 145 7.85 7.69 -0.13
CA VAL A 145 8.82 6.74 -0.69
C VAL A 145 9.85 7.43 -1.58
N LEU A 146 9.40 8.32 -2.48
CA LEU A 146 10.21 8.88 -3.56
C LEU A 146 10.82 10.25 -3.24
N LEU A 147 10.18 11.02 -2.37
CA LEU A 147 10.63 12.36 -2.00
C LEU A 147 11.21 12.38 -0.59
N ARG A 148 11.51 13.57 -0.09
CA ARG A 148 11.83 13.74 1.32
C ARG A 148 10.59 13.36 2.12
N ALA A 149 10.68 12.24 2.85
CA ALA A 149 9.58 11.74 3.65
C ALA A 149 8.99 12.86 4.53
N PRO A 150 7.70 13.20 4.36
CA PRO A 150 7.04 14.16 5.22
C PRO A 150 7.14 13.72 6.68
N GLN A 151 7.23 14.71 7.58
CA GLN A 151 7.17 14.43 9.02
C GLN A 151 5.83 13.74 9.36
N PRO A 152 5.79 12.84 10.37
CA PRO A 152 4.58 12.14 10.76
C PRO A 152 3.37 13.06 11.00
N GLU A 153 3.62 14.27 11.51
CA GLU A 153 2.58 15.30 11.73
C GLU A 153 1.92 15.76 10.42
N VAL A 154 2.68 15.86 9.33
CA VAL A 154 2.17 16.23 8.00
C VAL A 154 1.30 15.11 7.45
N VAL A 155 1.74 13.86 7.59
CA VAL A 155 0.99 12.66 7.18
C VAL A 155 -0.35 12.61 7.93
N ALA A 156 -0.32 12.77 9.24
CA ALA A 156 -1.51 12.83 10.08
C ALA A 156 -2.45 13.98 9.69
N ARG A 157 -1.90 15.17 9.39
CA ARG A 157 -2.69 16.32 8.95
C ARG A 157 -3.39 16.07 7.61
N VAL A 158 -2.70 15.50 6.62
CA VAL A 158 -3.31 15.15 5.33
C VAL A 158 -4.38 14.09 5.52
N ARG A 159 -4.09 13.00 6.25
CA ARG A 159 -5.06 11.96 6.60
C ARG A 159 -6.33 12.56 7.22
N ASN A 160 -6.18 13.39 8.26
CA ASN A 160 -7.32 14.00 8.95
C ASN A 160 -8.10 14.96 8.04
N CYS A 161 -7.41 15.67 7.14
CA CYS A 161 -8.06 16.52 6.13
C CYS A 161 -8.96 15.70 5.18
N LEU A 162 -8.45 14.58 4.68
CA LEU A 162 -9.20 13.68 3.81
C LEU A 162 -10.41 13.07 4.52
N LEU A 163 -10.25 12.60 5.76
CA LEU A 163 -11.35 12.07 6.56
C LEU A 163 -12.42 13.15 6.83
N GLY A 164 -11.99 14.38 7.15
CA GLY A 164 -12.91 15.50 7.36
C GLY A 164 -13.68 15.93 6.10
N LEU A 165 -13.11 15.76 4.89
CA LEU A 165 -13.84 15.96 3.64
C LEU A 165 -14.98 14.95 3.50
N LEU A 166 -14.73 13.68 3.84
CA LEU A 166 -15.74 12.64 3.83
C LEU A 166 -16.82 12.87 4.89
N ASP A 167 -16.45 13.35 6.08
CA ASP A 167 -17.42 13.69 7.14
C ASP A 167 -18.42 14.75 6.65
N ARG A 168 -17.93 15.88 6.13
CA ARG A 168 -18.79 16.95 5.60
C ARG A 168 -19.70 16.49 4.45
N ALA A 169 -19.21 15.56 3.62
CA ALA A 169 -19.97 15.04 2.48
C ALA A 169 -21.05 14.03 2.91
N THR A 170 -20.82 13.31 4.00
CA THR A 170 -21.70 12.25 4.50
C THR A 170 -22.61 12.69 5.65
N GLU A 171 -22.42 13.88 6.20
CA GLU A 171 -23.33 14.51 7.14
C GLU A 171 -24.76 14.64 6.58
N PRO A 172 -25.81 14.29 7.35
CA PRO A 172 -27.19 14.49 6.95
C PRO A 172 -27.46 15.96 6.58
N ALA A 173 -28.26 16.20 5.54
CA ALA A 173 -28.58 17.55 5.06
C ALA A 173 -29.16 18.49 6.15
N ALA A 174 -29.73 17.94 7.22
CA ALA A 174 -30.25 18.68 8.36
C ALA A 174 -29.16 19.41 9.18
N SER A 175 -27.91 18.92 9.17
CA SER A 175 -26.79 19.54 9.91
C SER A 175 -26.06 20.63 9.10
N ARG A 176 -26.31 20.74 7.78
CA ARG A 176 -25.61 21.68 6.88
C ARG A 176 -26.21 23.10 6.86
N ARG A 177 -27.30 23.35 7.59
CA ARG A 177 -27.97 24.67 7.68
C ARG A 177 -27.93 25.23 9.10
N ALA A 178 -26.91 26.03 9.40
CA ALA A 178 -27.02 27.15 10.32
C ALA A 178 -26.01 28.24 9.89
N PRO A 179 -26.43 29.31 9.18
CA PRO A 179 -25.59 30.49 9.09
C PRO A 179 -25.50 31.15 10.48
N PRO A 180 -24.34 31.71 10.87
CA PRO A 180 -24.23 32.48 12.09
C PRO A 180 -25.12 33.72 11.98
N ARG A 181 -25.90 33.98 13.04
CA ARG A 181 -26.63 35.25 13.23
C ARG A 181 -25.69 36.39 13.54
#